data_AF-A0A3B9HIU9-F1
#
_entry.id   AF-A0A3B9HIU9-F1
#
_cell.length_a   1.000
_cell.length_b   1.000
_cell.length_c   1.000
_cell.angle_alpha   90.00
_cell.angle_beta   90.00
_cell.angle_gamma   90.00
#
_symmetry.space_group_name_H-M   'P 1'
#
loop_
_entity.id
_entity.type
_entity.pdbx_description
1 polymer ?
#
loop_
_entity_poly.entity_id
_entity_poly.type
_entity_poly.pdbx_seq_one_letter_code
_entity_poly.pdbx_strand_id
1 'polypeptide(L)'
;MEYCSPMTMQKLLTAFTVFLVAITIKAQTEGDQLFATDQVVTIELTFTQEGFWDSLVANYETASYMLADLDITDQTGTYSFPQIGVRLKGNSSYGHPGNKKSFKIDFNEYVSGQNYDGLKKLNFSNNFKDPTFLREKIYSDLCLSNDLPAPRTSYADVYMNGTHWGFYTVIEQIDDQFLDWNMEDDGGNMFKAGDAFDGPGGEADLVYYGADQSSYTERYEIENNEDLNDWTDLIAFIDFINNTTDAEFETGIDDRLETDQYLRSMAMDNLFSNLDAYINSARNYYIYHHEGTGRWNWIKWDCNEAFGSYQGGPMGGGLSMTELDLHYVNNSRPLLERIMEIDGMQARFDDALCYWINGDFSSAKIQEEIDRYYELIKPYVYADENKMYTDIQFENNIYEDITTGGGPGGGTIFGLMSFMEARLDFVEGALDCTAVVAIDESSAHDAFFCRPNPAGQVVWVQTIEPERITVFDLKGQQVLQAASGWVDISALPEGLYILRSDSGNTTRLSVVR
;
A
#
# COMPACT_ATOMS: atom_id res chain seq x y z
N MET A 1 3.67 86.82 -28.91
CA MET A 1 5.02 86.24 -28.86
C MET A 1 5.14 85.51 -27.53
N GLU A 2 5.19 84.18 -27.63
CA GLU A 2 5.99 83.27 -26.78
C GLU A 2 5.70 83.06 -25.27
N TYR A 3 5.71 81.74 -24.94
CA TYR A 3 5.95 81.02 -23.67
C TYR A 3 4.83 80.60 -22.69
N CYS A 4 4.43 79.33 -22.86
CA CYS A 4 4.40 78.17 -21.92
C CYS A 4 4.11 78.31 -20.40
N SER A 5 3.00 77.67 -19.96
CA SER A 5 2.78 76.57 -18.96
C SER A 5 3.51 76.52 -17.59
N PRO A 6 3.04 75.72 -16.57
CA PRO A 6 1.83 74.87 -16.45
C PRO A 6 1.12 74.92 -15.06
N MET A 7 -0.06 74.29 -14.89
CA MET A 7 -0.43 73.63 -13.61
C MET A 7 -1.55 72.57 -13.77
N THR A 8 -1.11 71.32 -13.61
CA THR A 8 -1.73 70.11 -13.00
C THR A 8 -3.26 69.95 -12.92
N MET A 9 -3.75 68.89 -13.58
CA MET A 9 -5.10 68.34 -13.44
C MET A 9 -5.02 66.96 -12.74
N GLN A 10 -5.61 66.88 -11.55
CA GLN A 10 -5.70 65.69 -10.72
C GLN A 10 -6.82 64.78 -11.27
N LYS A 11 -6.52 63.51 -11.60
CA LYS A 11 -7.52 62.49 -11.93
C LYS A 11 -7.53 61.42 -10.83
N LEU A 12 -8.67 61.26 -10.17
CA LEU A 12 -8.99 60.09 -9.34
C LEU A 12 -9.02 58.84 -10.23
N LEU A 13 -8.30 57.79 -9.84
CA LEU A 13 -8.55 56.42 -10.30
C LEU A 13 -9.05 55.61 -9.10
N THR A 14 -10.26 55.07 -9.24
CA THR A 14 -10.86 54.11 -8.30
C THR A 14 -10.32 52.73 -8.63
N ALA A 15 -9.63 52.07 -7.70
CA ALA A 15 -9.16 50.71 -7.85
C ALA A 15 -10.29 49.71 -7.52
N PHE A 16 -10.60 48.82 -8.46
CA PHE A 16 -11.46 47.67 -8.25
C PHE A 16 -10.55 46.45 -8.09
N THR A 17 -10.38 45.96 -6.87
CA THR A 17 -9.61 44.73 -6.60
C THR A 17 -10.55 43.55 -6.76
N VAL A 18 -10.36 42.76 -7.82
CA VAL A 18 -11.05 41.47 -8.00
C VAL A 18 -10.30 40.43 -7.18
N PHE A 19 -10.94 39.93 -6.12
CA PHE A 19 -10.47 38.77 -5.36
C PHE A 19 -10.80 37.52 -6.19
N LEU A 20 -9.80 36.95 -6.88
CA LEU A 20 -9.92 35.63 -7.48
C LEU A 20 -9.73 34.61 -6.34
N VAL A 21 -10.81 34.00 -5.89
CA VAL A 21 -10.75 32.77 -5.09
C VAL A 21 -10.37 31.65 -6.04
N ALA A 22 -9.14 31.15 -5.94
CA ALA A 22 -8.74 29.93 -6.61
C ALA A 22 -9.46 28.77 -5.92
N ILE A 23 -10.55 28.30 -6.50
CA ILE A 23 -11.15 27.02 -6.12
C ILE A 23 -10.30 25.96 -6.81
N THR A 24 -9.38 25.35 -6.06
CA THR A 24 -8.78 24.07 -6.47
C THR A 24 -9.87 23.02 -6.42
N ILE A 25 -10.45 22.72 -7.58
CA ILE A 25 -11.25 21.52 -7.77
C ILE A 25 -10.23 20.38 -7.84
N LYS A 26 -9.96 19.69 -6.72
CA LYS A 26 -9.28 18.38 -6.81
C LYS A 26 -10.24 17.49 -7.62
N ALA A 27 -9.77 16.92 -8.72
CA ALA A 27 -10.53 15.89 -9.42
C ALA A 27 -10.69 14.71 -8.45
N GLN A 28 -11.88 14.14 -8.37
CA GLN A 28 -12.13 12.94 -7.57
C GLN A 28 -11.44 11.76 -8.27
N THR A 29 -10.61 11.02 -7.54
CA THR A 29 -10.03 9.77 -8.04
C THR A 29 -11.09 8.67 -7.96
N GLU A 30 -11.12 7.76 -8.94
CA GLU A 30 -12.03 6.61 -8.90
C GLU A 30 -11.89 5.88 -7.56
N GLY A 31 -13.00 5.53 -6.91
CA GLY A 31 -13.06 4.84 -5.62
C GLY A 31 -12.97 5.72 -4.38
N ASP A 32 -12.69 7.02 -4.51
CA ASP A 32 -12.59 7.94 -3.36
C ASP A 32 -13.89 8.00 -2.54
N GLN A 33 -15.05 7.81 -3.15
CA GLN A 33 -16.33 7.77 -2.45
C GLN A 33 -16.39 6.64 -1.42
N LEU A 34 -15.72 5.52 -1.69
CA LEU A 34 -15.65 4.37 -0.81
C LEU A 34 -14.45 4.42 0.15
N PHE A 35 -13.30 4.84 -0.36
CA PHE A 35 -12.01 4.68 0.31
C PHE A 35 -11.43 5.94 0.94
N ALA A 36 -11.77 7.14 0.45
CA ALA A 36 -11.18 8.38 0.97
C ALA A 36 -11.84 8.88 2.27
N THR A 37 -12.96 8.28 2.67
CA THR A 37 -13.71 8.65 3.88
C THR A 37 -13.81 7.47 4.83
N ASP A 38 -13.52 7.71 6.11
CA ASP A 38 -13.71 6.72 7.16
C ASP A 38 -15.21 6.43 7.34
N GLN A 39 -15.62 5.23 6.94
CA GLN A 39 -17.01 4.81 6.99
C GLN A 39 -17.11 3.29 7.04
N VAL A 40 -18.31 2.82 7.39
CA VAL A 40 -18.73 1.43 7.17
C VAL A 40 -19.88 1.48 6.17
N VAL A 41 -19.67 0.95 4.96
CA VAL A 41 -20.73 0.89 3.95
C VAL A 41 -21.64 -0.30 4.20
N THR A 42 -22.94 -0.17 3.94
CA THR A 42 -23.86 -1.30 3.98
C THR A 42 -23.94 -1.94 2.59
N ILE A 43 -23.77 -3.26 2.54
CA ILE A 43 -23.86 -4.08 1.32
C ILE A 43 -25.06 -4.99 1.48
N GLU A 44 -26.07 -4.87 0.63
CA GLU A 44 -27.21 -5.80 0.57
C GLU A 44 -27.20 -6.54 -0.76
N LEU A 45 -26.94 -7.84 -0.71
CA LEU A 45 -26.95 -8.73 -1.87
C LEU A 45 -28.26 -9.49 -1.95
N THR A 46 -28.98 -9.32 -3.05
CA THR A 46 -30.21 -10.07 -3.32
C THR A 46 -29.95 -11.17 -4.34
N PHE A 47 -30.01 -12.42 -3.89
CA PHE A 47 -29.93 -13.61 -4.73
C PHE A 47 -31.33 -14.17 -4.99
N THR A 48 -31.72 -14.26 -6.27
CA THR A 48 -32.99 -14.87 -6.67
C THR A 48 -32.99 -16.40 -6.59
N GLN A 49 -31.79 -17.01 -6.55
CA GLN A 49 -31.63 -18.46 -6.52
C GLN A 49 -31.92 -19.02 -5.12
N GLU A 50 -32.83 -19.98 -5.04
CA GLU A 50 -33.03 -20.75 -3.80
C GLU A 50 -31.75 -21.55 -3.47
N GLY A 51 -31.35 -21.57 -2.20
CA GLY A 51 -30.10 -22.22 -1.80
C GLY A 51 -28.85 -21.55 -2.39
N PHE A 52 -28.88 -20.23 -2.60
CA PHE A 52 -27.75 -19.46 -3.15
C PHE A 52 -26.42 -19.79 -2.46
N TRP A 53 -26.42 -19.99 -1.14
CA TRP A 53 -25.21 -20.30 -0.38
C TRP A 53 -24.55 -21.61 -0.81
N ASP A 54 -25.31 -22.70 -0.93
CA ASP A 54 -24.78 -23.99 -1.37
C ASP A 54 -24.17 -23.90 -2.77
N SER A 55 -24.75 -23.04 -3.61
CA SER A 55 -24.27 -22.81 -4.97
C SER A 55 -23.02 -21.91 -5.00
N LEU A 56 -22.89 -20.93 -4.10
CA LEU A 56 -21.66 -20.15 -3.92
C LEU A 56 -20.52 -21.06 -3.45
N VAL A 57 -20.80 -21.97 -2.51
CA VAL A 57 -19.85 -22.99 -2.05
C VAL A 57 -19.44 -23.94 -3.19
N ALA A 58 -20.40 -24.39 -4.00
CA ALA A 58 -20.11 -25.26 -5.14
C ALA A 58 -19.26 -24.57 -6.22
N ASN A 59 -19.44 -23.26 -6.40
CA ASN A 59 -18.72 -22.45 -7.39
C ASN A 59 -17.30 -22.04 -6.95
N TYR A 60 -16.94 -22.25 -5.68
CA TYR A 60 -15.65 -21.81 -5.13
C TYR A 60 -14.46 -22.40 -5.91
N GLU A 61 -14.45 -23.71 -6.12
CA GLU A 61 -13.34 -24.42 -6.79
C GLU A 61 -13.15 -23.99 -8.25
N THR A 62 -14.22 -23.58 -8.92
CA THR A 62 -14.19 -23.12 -10.31
C THR A 62 -14.11 -21.60 -10.42
N ALA A 63 -14.00 -20.89 -9.29
CA ALA A 63 -14.03 -19.43 -9.19
C ALA A 63 -15.18 -18.77 -9.98
N SER A 64 -16.32 -19.46 -10.12
CA SER A 64 -17.41 -19.02 -11.00
C SER A 64 -18.30 -18.00 -10.30
N TYR A 65 -18.55 -16.86 -10.96
CA TYR A 65 -19.47 -15.85 -10.44
C TYR A 65 -20.91 -16.35 -10.43
N MET A 66 -21.64 -15.98 -9.39
CA MET A 66 -23.08 -16.12 -9.28
C MET A 66 -23.74 -14.77 -9.46
N LEU A 67 -24.86 -14.74 -10.18
CA LEU A 67 -25.64 -13.52 -10.39
C LEU A 67 -26.36 -13.10 -9.10
N ALA A 68 -26.25 -11.82 -8.75
CA ALA A 68 -27.00 -11.17 -7.67
C ALA A 68 -27.36 -9.73 -8.06
N ASP A 69 -28.36 -9.15 -7.39
CA ASP A 69 -28.53 -7.70 -7.35
C ASP A 69 -27.84 -7.16 -6.10
N LEU A 70 -27.34 -5.93 -6.16
CA LEU A 70 -26.61 -5.29 -5.07
C LEU A 70 -27.18 -3.91 -4.78
N ASP A 71 -27.44 -3.60 -3.51
CA ASP A 71 -27.58 -2.24 -3.00
C ASP A 71 -26.36 -1.91 -2.13
N ILE A 72 -25.66 -0.81 -2.45
CA ILE A 72 -24.59 -0.24 -1.63
C ILE A 72 -25.10 1.04 -0.98
N THR A 73 -24.99 1.16 0.34
CA THR A 73 -25.27 2.41 1.06
C THR A 73 -24.01 2.95 1.71
N ASP A 74 -23.61 4.14 1.32
CA ASP A 74 -22.49 4.88 1.89
C ASP A 74 -22.98 6.20 2.52
N GLN A 75 -22.06 7.08 2.94
CA GLN A 75 -22.44 8.37 3.54
C GLN A 75 -23.15 9.34 2.58
N THR A 76 -23.06 9.12 1.27
CA THR A 76 -23.62 9.97 0.22
C THR A 76 -24.98 9.50 -0.29
N GLY A 77 -25.30 8.20 -0.17
CA GLY A 77 -26.60 7.65 -0.53
C GLY A 77 -26.62 6.14 -0.72
N THR A 78 -27.73 5.64 -1.27
CA THR A 78 -27.90 4.23 -1.66
C THR A 78 -27.88 4.11 -3.19
N TYR A 79 -27.10 3.14 -3.68
CA TYR A 79 -26.85 2.88 -5.09
C TYR A 79 -27.19 1.42 -5.41
N SER A 80 -28.01 1.21 -6.45
CA SER A 80 -28.48 -0.12 -6.84
C SER A 80 -27.83 -0.58 -8.14
N PHE A 81 -27.28 -1.79 -8.13
CA PHE A 81 -26.60 -2.43 -9.23
C PHE A 81 -27.26 -3.79 -9.52
N PRO A 82 -28.08 -3.89 -10.58
CA PRO A 82 -28.67 -5.17 -10.94
C PRO A 82 -27.62 -6.08 -11.60
N GLN A 83 -27.79 -7.39 -11.44
CA GLN A 83 -27.03 -8.42 -12.15
C GLN A 83 -25.49 -8.23 -12.04
N ILE A 84 -24.98 -8.14 -10.83
CA ILE A 84 -23.54 -8.23 -10.55
C ILE A 84 -23.10 -9.69 -10.41
N GLY A 85 -21.79 -9.94 -10.51
CA GLY A 85 -21.17 -11.21 -10.17
C GLY A 85 -20.72 -11.25 -8.72
N VAL A 86 -21.04 -12.34 -8.01
CA VAL A 86 -20.54 -12.63 -6.66
C VAL A 86 -19.89 -14.01 -6.64
N ARG A 87 -18.68 -14.13 -6.11
CA ARG A 87 -18.04 -15.44 -5.87
C ARG A 87 -17.29 -15.47 -4.56
N LEU A 88 -17.16 -16.66 -3.98
CA LEU A 88 -16.28 -16.87 -2.83
C LEU A 88 -14.81 -16.83 -3.29
N LYS A 89 -13.93 -16.41 -2.38
CA LYS A 89 -12.48 -16.32 -2.62
C LYS A 89 -11.68 -16.68 -1.37
N GLY A 90 -10.36 -16.62 -1.50
CA GLY A 90 -9.40 -16.92 -0.45
C GLY A 90 -8.87 -18.34 -0.58
N ASN A 91 -7.77 -18.63 0.13
CA ASN A 91 -7.19 -19.97 0.19
C ASN A 91 -7.35 -20.51 1.63
N SER A 92 -6.41 -20.17 2.52
CA SER A 92 -6.50 -20.46 3.96
C SER A 92 -7.76 -19.86 4.60
N SER A 93 -8.09 -18.61 4.24
CA SER A 93 -9.29 -17.88 4.68
C SER A 93 -10.60 -18.42 4.11
N TYR A 94 -10.57 -19.35 3.14
CA TYR A 94 -11.78 -20.10 2.78
C TYR A 94 -11.93 -21.34 3.66
N GLY A 95 -10.83 -22.04 3.96
CA GLY A 95 -10.82 -23.30 4.72
C GLY A 95 -11.17 -23.18 6.21
N HIS A 96 -11.27 -21.97 6.77
CA HIS A 96 -11.63 -21.78 8.19
C HIS A 96 -13.06 -22.30 8.50
N PRO A 97 -13.38 -22.65 9.76
CA PRO A 97 -14.71 -23.13 10.13
C PRO A 97 -15.75 -22.00 10.21
N GLY A 98 -16.92 -22.20 9.60
CA GLY A 98 -18.05 -21.27 9.65
C GLY A 98 -18.46 -20.75 8.27
N ASN A 99 -19.53 -19.96 8.23
CA ASN A 99 -20.13 -19.49 6.97
C ASN A 99 -19.70 -18.07 6.56
N LYS A 100 -18.92 -17.36 7.38
CA LYS A 100 -18.36 -16.06 7.01
C LYS A 100 -17.16 -16.22 6.07
N LYS A 101 -17.39 -16.25 4.76
CA LYS A 101 -16.33 -16.46 3.75
C LYS A 101 -15.95 -15.16 3.08
N SER A 102 -14.67 -14.99 2.77
CA SER A 102 -14.24 -13.90 1.90
C SER A 102 -14.90 -14.06 0.52
N PHE A 103 -15.31 -12.96 -0.07
CA PHE A 103 -15.97 -12.96 -1.38
C PHE A 103 -15.50 -11.78 -2.23
N LYS A 104 -15.82 -11.85 -3.51
CA LYS A 104 -15.54 -10.81 -4.50
C LYS A 104 -16.83 -10.41 -5.17
N ILE A 105 -17.02 -9.11 -5.34
CA ILE A 105 -18.05 -8.53 -6.21
C ILE A 105 -17.38 -8.09 -7.51
N ASP A 106 -18.03 -8.41 -8.60
CA ASP A 106 -17.70 -7.93 -9.93
C ASP A 106 -18.94 -7.22 -10.51
N PHE A 107 -18.87 -5.90 -10.59
CA PHE A 107 -19.99 -5.09 -11.07
C PHE A 107 -20.25 -5.30 -12.56
N ASN A 108 -19.20 -5.65 -13.32
CA ASN A 108 -19.22 -5.68 -14.76
C ASN A 108 -19.33 -7.08 -15.38
N GLU A 109 -19.31 -8.14 -14.56
CA GLU A 109 -19.39 -9.55 -14.97
C GLU A 109 -20.56 -9.83 -15.93
N TYR A 110 -21.78 -9.40 -15.59
CA TYR A 110 -22.97 -9.63 -16.43
C TYR A 110 -23.51 -8.37 -17.12
N VAL A 111 -23.06 -7.18 -16.70
CA VAL A 111 -23.45 -5.89 -17.29
C VAL A 111 -22.19 -5.08 -17.61
N SER A 112 -21.74 -5.17 -18.86
CA SER A 112 -20.54 -4.46 -19.32
C SER A 112 -20.60 -2.96 -19.04
N GLY A 113 -19.52 -2.42 -18.47
CA GLY A 113 -19.37 -1.00 -18.13
C GLY A 113 -19.99 -0.58 -16.81
N GLN A 114 -20.74 -1.45 -16.12
CA GLN A 114 -21.25 -1.18 -14.78
C GLN A 114 -20.09 -1.11 -13.78
N ASN A 115 -20.09 -0.07 -12.95
CA ASN A 115 -19.06 0.21 -11.94
C ASN A 115 -19.66 1.04 -10.80
N TYR A 116 -18.98 1.07 -9.66
CA TYR A 116 -19.29 1.91 -8.53
C TYR A 116 -18.13 2.85 -8.25
N ASP A 117 -18.35 4.15 -8.45
CA ASP A 117 -17.32 5.19 -8.34
C ASP A 117 -16.08 4.90 -9.20
N GLY A 118 -16.29 4.46 -10.44
CA GLY A 118 -15.22 4.01 -11.33
C GLY A 118 -14.89 2.53 -11.13
N LEU A 119 -14.92 1.99 -9.91
CA LEU A 119 -14.47 0.63 -9.60
C LEU A 119 -15.36 -0.48 -10.20
N LYS A 120 -14.73 -1.43 -10.90
CA LYS A 120 -15.37 -2.59 -11.51
C LYS A 120 -15.47 -3.80 -10.58
N LYS A 121 -14.61 -3.89 -9.57
CA LYS A 121 -14.50 -5.04 -8.67
C LYS A 121 -14.15 -4.61 -7.25
N LEU A 122 -14.65 -5.34 -6.25
CA LEU A 122 -14.32 -5.16 -4.84
C LEU A 122 -14.10 -6.50 -4.16
N ASN A 123 -13.11 -6.56 -3.27
CA ASN A 123 -12.83 -7.74 -2.46
C ASN A 123 -13.31 -7.52 -1.03
N PHE A 124 -13.90 -8.55 -0.43
CA PHE A 124 -14.42 -8.53 0.93
C PHE A 124 -13.69 -9.60 1.73
N SER A 125 -12.77 -9.17 2.59
CA SER A 125 -12.02 -10.03 3.49
C SER A 125 -12.83 -10.33 4.74
N ASN A 126 -12.88 -11.61 5.12
CA ASN A 126 -13.55 -12.07 6.34
C ASN A 126 -12.71 -11.87 7.61
N ASN A 127 -11.54 -11.22 7.50
CA ASN A 127 -10.60 -10.96 8.60
C ASN A 127 -10.07 -12.24 9.26
N PHE A 128 -9.84 -13.28 8.45
CA PHE A 128 -9.18 -14.48 8.92
C PHE A 128 -7.82 -14.14 9.56
N LYS A 129 -7.55 -14.72 10.74
CA LYS A 129 -6.37 -14.47 11.59
C LYS A 129 -6.21 -13.06 12.16
N ASP A 130 -7.17 -12.16 11.95
CA ASP A 130 -7.15 -10.81 12.49
C ASP A 130 -8.32 -10.58 13.47
N PRO A 131 -8.12 -10.78 14.79
CA PRO A 131 -9.14 -10.48 15.80
C PRO A 131 -9.52 -9.02 15.89
N THR A 132 -8.65 -8.09 15.46
CA THR A 132 -8.88 -6.65 15.64
C THR A 132 -9.61 -6.04 14.47
N PHE A 133 -9.65 -6.69 13.31
CA PHE A 133 -10.17 -6.14 12.04
C PHE A 133 -9.42 -4.88 11.58
N LEU A 134 -8.25 -4.60 12.16
CA LEU A 134 -7.49 -3.37 11.96
C LEU A 134 -6.16 -3.61 11.25
N ARG A 135 -5.60 -4.83 11.26
CA ARG A 135 -4.22 -5.07 10.79
C ARG A 135 -4.02 -4.67 9.34
N GLU A 136 -4.88 -5.20 8.47
CA GLU A 136 -4.80 -4.93 7.03
C GLU A 136 -5.09 -3.46 6.71
N LYS A 137 -6.07 -2.85 7.41
CA LYS A 137 -6.41 -1.43 7.25
C LYS A 137 -5.23 -0.53 7.62
N ILE A 138 -4.67 -0.71 8.82
CA ILE A 138 -3.55 0.09 9.31
C ILE A 138 -2.32 -0.11 8.42
N TYR A 139 -2.01 -1.35 8.05
CA TYR A 139 -0.84 -1.64 7.21
C TYR A 139 -0.98 -1.03 5.80
N SER A 140 -2.15 -1.16 5.18
CA SER A 140 -2.48 -0.57 3.87
C SER A 140 -2.41 0.97 3.93
N ASP A 141 -2.97 1.59 4.96
CA ASP A 141 -2.93 3.05 5.13
C ASP A 141 -1.50 3.57 5.29
N LEU A 142 -0.66 2.86 6.06
CA LEU A 142 0.74 3.20 6.22
C LEU A 142 1.52 3.08 4.90
N CYS A 143 1.22 2.07 4.07
CA CYS A 143 1.78 1.99 2.72
C CYS A 143 1.42 3.25 1.92
N LEU A 144 0.12 3.57 1.85
CA LEU A 144 -0.40 4.70 1.07
C LEU A 144 0.12 6.05 1.56
N SER A 145 0.23 6.27 2.88
CA SER A 145 0.75 7.53 3.43
C SER A 145 2.25 7.73 3.21
N ASN A 146 2.96 6.67 2.81
CA ASN A 146 4.40 6.65 2.55
C ASN A 146 4.75 6.38 1.07
N ASP A 147 3.80 6.67 0.17
CA ASP A 147 3.94 6.52 -1.28
C ASP A 147 4.39 5.10 -1.69
N LEU A 148 3.89 4.08 -0.98
CA LEU A 148 4.05 2.68 -1.37
C LEU A 148 2.78 2.16 -2.04
N PRO A 149 2.89 1.56 -3.23
CA PRO A 149 1.74 0.96 -3.89
C PRO A 149 1.11 -0.16 -3.07
N ALA A 150 -0.16 0.02 -2.71
CA ALA A 150 -0.98 -0.93 -1.96
C ALA A 150 -2.46 -0.65 -2.27
N PRO A 151 -3.36 -1.65 -2.19
CA PRO A 151 -4.77 -1.41 -2.40
C PRO A 151 -5.33 -0.52 -1.29
N ARG A 152 -6.25 0.39 -1.62
CA ARG A 152 -7.03 1.10 -0.60
C ARG A 152 -7.95 0.12 0.13
N THR A 153 -8.23 0.43 1.40
CA THR A 153 -9.06 -0.41 2.25
C THR A 153 -10.13 0.40 3.00
N SER A 154 -11.29 -0.22 3.23
CA SER A 154 -12.45 0.35 3.92
C SER A 154 -13.21 -0.76 4.65
N TYR A 155 -14.42 -0.49 5.13
CA TYR A 155 -15.22 -1.46 5.88
C TYR A 155 -16.64 -1.60 5.33
N ALA A 156 -17.20 -2.80 5.44
CA ALA A 156 -18.56 -3.08 5.03
C ALA A 156 -19.32 -3.93 6.04
N ASP A 157 -20.60 -3.59 6.22
CA ASP A 157 -21.58 -4.42 6.91
C ASP A 157 -22.46 -5.13 5.88
N VAL A 158 -22.36 -6.46 5.82
CA VAL A 158 -22.86 -7.25 4.70
C VAL A 158 -24.13 -8.00 5.08
N TYR A 159 -25.14 -7.84 4.23
CA TYR A 159 -26.42 -8.54 4.25
C TYR A 159 -26.60 -9.31 2.96
N MET A 160 -27.19 -10.50 3.05
CA MET A 160 -27.63 -11.25 1.87
C MET A 160 -29.06 -11.72 2.09
N ASN A 161 -29.94 -11.38 1.16
CA ASN A 161 -31.38 -11.63 1.23
C ASN A 161 -32.00 -11.13 2.56
N GLY A 162 -31.60 -9.93 3.00
CA GLY A 162 -32.09 -9.28 4.22
C GLY A 162 -31.61 -9.91 5.54
N THR A 163 -30.71 -10.89 5.48
CA THR A 163 -30.06 -11.48 6.66
C THR A 163 -28.68 -10.90 6.82
N HIS A 164 -28.25 -10.56 8.03
CA HIS A 164 -26.89 -10.10 8.31
C HIS A 164 -25.90 -11.27 8.23
N TRP A 165 -24.83 -11.09 7.45
CA TRP A 165 -23.78 -12.11 7.24
C TRP A 165 -22.48 -11.77 7.95
N GLY A 166 -22.24 -10.50 8.24
CA GLY A 166 -21.14 -10.08 9.08
C GLY A 166 -20.47 -8.79 8.61
N PHE A 167 -19.43 -8.42 9.35
CA PHE A 167 -18.63 -7.23 9.13
C PHE A 167 -17.33 -7.59 8.41
N TYR A 168 -17.00 -6.91 7.32
CA TYR A 168 -15.89 -7.25 6.42
C TYR A 168 -14.96 -6.06 6.22
N THR A 169 -13.67 -6.34 5.97
CA THR A 169 -12.76 -5.35 5.39
C THR A 169 -12.93 -5.37 3.87
N VAL A 170 -13.18 -4.20 3.28
CA VAL A 170 -13.27 -4.03 1.84
C VAL A 170 -11.89 -3.64 1.31
N ILE A 171 -11.43 -4.33 0.30
CA ILE A 171 -10.10 -4.13 -0.30
C ILE A 171 -10.30 -3.83 -1.79
N GLU A 172 -9.68 -2.75 -2.24
CA GLU A 172 -9.59 -2.40 -3.65
C GLU A 172 -9.02 -3.56 -4.47
N GLN A 173 -9.59 -3.80 -5.66
CA GLN A 173 -9.00 -4.75 -6.58
C GLN A 173 -7.78 -4.11 -7.25
N ILE A 174 -6.65 -4.81 -7.23
CA ILE A 174 -5.52 -4.47 -8.10
C ILE A 174 -5.86 -4.96 -9.51
N ASP A 175 -6.19 -4.02 -10.39
CA ASP A 175 -6.46 -4.19 -11.81
C ASP A 175 -6.09 -2.90 -12.56
N ASP A 176 -6.44 -2.78 -13.85
CA ASP A 176 -6.12 -1.61 -14.66
C ASP A 176 -6.59 -0.28 -14.04
N GLN A 177 -7.65 -0.28 -13.22
CA GLN A 177 -8.13 0.96 -12.58
C GLN A 177 -7.24 1.38 -11.43
N PHE A 178 -6.75 0.41 -10.65
CA PHE A 178 -5.72 0.67 -9.65
C PHE A 178 -4.47 1.26 -10.30
N LEU A 179 -4.04 0.68 -11.42
CA LEU A 179 -2.87 1.14 -12.16
C LEU A 179 -3.06 2.57 -12.71
N ASP A 180 -4.23 2.89 -13.28
CA ASP A 180 -4.52 4.23 -13.81
C ASP A 180 -4.35 5.33 -12.75
N TRP A 181 -4.89 5.15 -11.53
CA TRP A 181 -4.77 6.19 -10.50
C TRP A 181 -3.46 6.16 -9.72
N ASN A 182 -2.88 4.98 -9.48
CA ASN A 182 -1.69 4.83 -8.63
C ASN A 182 -0.39 4.99 -9.42
N MET A 183 -0.38 4.55 -10.69
CA MET A 183 0.81 4.56 -11.56
C MET A 183 0.72 5.61 -12.67
N GLU A 184 -0.47 6.16 -12.96
CA GLU A 184 -0.73 6.98 -14.15
C GLU A 184 -0.38 6.23 -15.47
N ASP A 185 -0.43 4.89 -15.44
CA ASP A 185 -0.05 3.96 -16.51
C ASP A 185 -0.67 2.58 -16.28
N ASP A 186 -1.41 2.04 -17.26
CA ASP A 186 -2.08 0.73 -17.20
C ASP A 186 -1.71 -0.20 -18.38
N GLY A 187 -0.80 0.23 -19.25
CA GLY A 187 -0.47 -0.47 -20.50
C GLY A 187 0.52 -1.64 -20.36
N GLY A 188 1.34 -1.63 -19.32
CA GLY A 188 2.41 -2.61 -19.09
C GLY A 188 1.92 -3.95 -18.57
N ASN A 189 2.81 -4.92 -18.39
CA ASN A 189 2.42 -6.22 -17.81
C ASN A 189 2.42 -6.18 -16.28
N MET A 190 1.36 -6.69 -15.67
CA MET A 190 1.21 -6.90 -14.24
C MET A 190 1.15 -8.39 -13.92
N PHE A 191 1.98 -8.81 -12.98
CA PHE A 191 2.01 -10.19 -12.49
C PHE A 191 1.72 -10.21 -11.00
N LYS A 192 0.85 -11.13 -10.58
CA LYS A 192 0.61 -11.46 -9.19
C LYS A 192 1.44 -12.67 -8.78
N ALA A 193 1.97 -12.64 -7.58
CA ALA A 193 2.60 -13.81 -6.97
C ALA A 193 1.56 -14.91 -6.70
N GLY A 194 1.84 -16.13 -7.17
CA GLY A 194 0.94 -17.27 -7.03
C GLY A 194 0.81 -17.81 -5.61
N ASP A 195 -0.32 -18.44 -5.32
CA ASP A 195 -0.72 -18.83 -3.96
C ASP A 195 -0.15 -20.20 -3.48
N ALA A 196 0.72 -20.85 -4.28
CA ALA A 196 1.15 -22.23 -4.03
C ALA A 196 2.24 -22.35 -2.94
N PHE A 197 1.96 -23.13 -1.87
CA PHE A 197 2.88 -23.40 -0.73
C PHE A 197 3.90 -24.52 -0.97
N ASP A 198 3.43 -25.63 -1.55
CA ASP A 198 4.22 -26.85 -1.80
C ASP A 198 3.75 -27.52 -3.11
N GLY A 199 3.15 -26.74 -4.02
CA GLY A 199 2.69 -27.22 -5.31
C GLY A 199 3.85 -27.60 -6.23
N PRO A 200 3.62 -28.42 -7.27
CA PRO A 200 4.65 -28.77 -8.27
C PRO A 200 5.29 -27.52 -8.93
N GLY A 201 4.61 -26.38 -8.86
CA GLY A 201 4.98 -25.11 -9.46
C GLY A 201 5.96 -24.25 -8.72
N GLY A 202 6.22 -24.46 -7.42
CA GLY A 202 7.14 -23.61 -6.65
C GLY A 202 6.60 -22.22 -6.32
N GLU A 203 7.47 -21.39 -5.74
CA GLU A 203 7.13 -20.07 -5.21
C GLU A 203 7.33 -18.94 -6.25
N ALA A 204 6.64 -17.81 -6.07
CA ALA A 204 6.91 -16.56 -6.80
C ALA A 204 8.15 -15.86 -6.21
N ASP A 205 9.28 -16.53 -6.33
CA ASP A 205 10.52 -16.24 -5.61
C ASP A 205 11.50 -15.33 -6.36
N LEU A 206 11.24 -15.02 -7.64
CA LEU A 206 12.14 -14.34 -8.57
C LEU A 206 13.43 -15.12 -8.86
N VAL A 207 13.44 -16.45 -8.70
CA VAL A 207 14.54 -17.32 -9.14
C VAL A 207 14.49 -17.52 -10.66
N TYR A 208 15.66 -17.55 -11.30
CA TYR A 208 15.74 -17.80 -12.73
C TYR A 208 15.63 -19.28 -13.06
N TYR A 209 14.52 -19.65 -13.70
CA TYR A 209 14.21 -21.04 -14.09
C TYR A 209 14.47 -21.32 -15.59
N GLY A 210 15.24 -20.45 -16.25
CA GLY A 210 15.49 -20.49 -17.69
C GLY A 210 14.57 -19.55 -18.46
N ALA A 211 14.70 -19.55 -19.78
CA ALA A 211 13.98 -18.62 -20.66
C ALA A 211 12.54 -19.07 -21.02
N ASP A 212 12.16 -20.30 -20.64
CA ASP A 212 10.87 -20.87 -21.02
C ASP A 212 9.75 -20.36 -20.11
N GLN A 213 8.75 -19.68 -20.68
CA GLN A 213 7.60 -19.12 -19.98
C GLN A 213 6.88 -20.14 -19.07
N SER A 214 6.74 -21.40 -19.51
CA SER A 214 6.07 -22.45 -18.71
C SER A 214 6.74 -22.73 -17.37
N SER A 215 8.00 -22.32 -17.18
CA SER A 215 8.67 -22.40 -15.88
C SER A 215 8.14 -21.38 -14.88
N TYR A 216 7.35 -20.38 -15.29
CA TYR A 216 6.88 -19.29 -14.44
C TYR A 216 5.35 -19.29 -14.24
N THR A 217 4.58 -19.94 -15.11
CA THR A 217 3.10 -19.88 -15.11
C THR A 217 2.42 -20.56 -13.91
N GLU A 218 3.13 -21.39 -13.16
CA GLU A 218 2.60 -21.95 -11.89
C GLU A 218 3.04 -21.12 -10.66
N ARG A 219 3.94 -20.14 -10.86
CA ARG A 219 4.51 -19.27 -9.82
C ARG A 219 3.88 -17.89 -9.81
N TYR A 220 3.51 -17.39 -10.99
CA TYR A 220 2.91 -16.08 -11.18
C TYR A 220 1.61 -16.21 -11.98
N GLU A 221 0.73 -15.24 -11.80
CA GLU A 221 -0.50 -15.05 -12.57
C GLU A 221 -0.37 -13.71 -13.30
N ILE A 222 -0.56 -13.69 -14.62
CA ILE A 222 -0.65 -12.44 -15.37
C ILE A 222 -2.07 -11.88 -15.17
N GLU A 223 -2.19 -10.63 -14.74
CA GLU A 223 -3.47 -10.03 -14.28
C GLU A 223 -3.98 -8.89 -15.17
N ASN A 224 -3.21 -8.51 -16.18
CA ASN A 224 -3.65 -7.68 -17.30
C ASN A 224 -2.97 -8.17 -18.59
N ASN A 225 -3.35 -7.64 -19.76
CA ASN A 225 -2.78 -8.07 -21.05
C ASN A 225 -2.81 -9.61 -21.27
N GLU A 226 -3.78 -10.32 -20.67
CA GLU A 226 -3.88 -11.79 -20.67
C GLU A 226 -3.95 -12.40 -22.08
N ASP A 227 -4.53 -11.67 -23.05
CA ASP A 227 -4.60 -12.10 -24.44
C ASP A 227 -3.23 -12.09 -25.15
N LEU A 228 -2.38 -11.11 -24.80
CA LEU A 228 -1.00 -11.05 -25.30
C LEU A 228 -0.15 -12.12 -24.64
N ASN A 229 -0.37 -12.34 -23.32
CA ASN A 229 0.31 -13.36 -22.52
C ASN A 229 1.83 -13.33 -22.72
N ASP A 230 2.41 -12.12 -22.70
CA ASP A 230 3.85 -11.91 -22.87
C ASP A 230 4.53 -11.89 -21.50
N TRP A 231 5.58 -12.71 -21.36
CA TRP A 231 6.33 -12.91 -20.12
C TRP A 231 7.79 -12.50 -20.29
N THR A 232 8.16 -11.99 -21.46
CA THR A 232 9.56 -11.75 -21.83
C THR A 232 10.22 -10.70 -20.93
N ASP A 233 9.48 -9.70 -20.50
CA ASP A 233 9.95 -8.67 -19.58
C ASP A 233 10.21 -9.24 -18.17
N LEU A 234 9.26 -9.99 -17.59
CA LEU A 234 9.43 -10.59 -16.26
C LEU A 234 10.63 -11.53 -16.25
N ILE A 235 10.75 -12.38 -17.27
CA ILE A 235 11.87 -13.32 -17.41
C ILE A 235 13.20 -12.57 -17.57
N ALA A 236 13.24 -11.48 -18.34
CA ALA A 236 14.45 -10.66 -18.49
C ALA A 236 14.85 -9.95 -17.19
N PHE A 237 13.88 -9.49 -16.40
CA PHE A 237 14.15 -8.91 -15.08
C PHE A 237 14.68 -9.94 -14.09
N ILE A 238 14.08 -11.13 -14.05
CA ILE A 238 14.55 -12.25 -13.23
C ILE A 238 15.95 -12.69 -13.68
N ASP A 239 16.21 -12.79 -14.99
CA ASP A 239 17.55 -13.10 -15.53
C ASP A 239 18.57 -12.05 -15.09
N PHE A 240 18.22 -10.76 -15.16
CA PHE A 240 19.07 -9.68 -14.65
C PHE A 240 19.40 -9.86 -13.16
N ILE A 241 18.39 -10.12 -12.32
CA ILE A 241 18.58 -10.32 -10.88
C ILE A 241 19.52 -11.50 -10.58
N ASN A 242 19.42 -12.59 -11.33
CA ASN A 242 20.11 -13.84 -11.00
C ASN A 242 21.49 -13.99 -11.67
N ASN A 243 21.68 -13.42 -12.86
CA ASN A 243 22.84 -13.75 -13.71
C ASN A 243 23.79 -12.59 -14.00
N THR A 244 23.50 -11.38 -13.52
CA THR A 244 24.45 -10.25 -13.57
C THR A 244 25.46 -10.29 -12.43
N THR A 245 26.62 -9.68 -12.63
CA THR A 245 27.56 -9.45 -11.52
C THR A 245 27.02 -8.45 -10.51
N ASP A 246 27.57 -8.42 -9.29
CA ASP A 246 27.16 -7.46 -8.24
C ASP A 246 27.30 -6.00 -8.68
N ALA A 247 28.38 -5.67 -9.37
CA ALA A 247 28.58 -4.33 -9.91
C ALA A 247 27.55 -3.96 -10.99
N GLU A 248 27.16 -4.90 -11.85
CA GLU A 248 26.16 -4.67 -12.90
C GLU A 248 24.74 -4.55 -12.31
N PHE A 249 24.42 -5.30 -11.26
CA PHE A 249 23.14 -5.15 -10.57
C PHE A 249 23.05 -3.84 -9.82
N GLU A 250 24.06 -3.53 -9.00
CA GLU A 250 24.09 -2.32 -8.20
C GLU A 250 23.91 -1.07 -9.06
N THR A 251 24.58 -1.04 -10.22
CA THR A 251 24.48 0.09 -11.16
C THR A 251 23.28 0.03 -12.10
N GLY A 252 22.60 -1.12 -12.22
CA GLY A 252 21.54 -1.34 -13.20
C GLY A 252 20.14 -1.53 -12.61
N ILE A 253 20.00 -1.66 -11.29
CA ILE A 253 18.72 -1.95 -10.64
C ILE A 253 17.79 -0.73 -10.67
N ASP A 254 18.30 0.49 -10.50
CA ASP A 254 17.50 1.72 -10.50
C ASP A 254 16.90 2.04 -11.89
N ASP A 255 17.50 1.53 -12.96
CA ASP A 255 16.97 1.60 -14.33
C ASP A 255 15.83 0.60 -14.59
N ARG A 256 15.62 -0.35 -13.67
CA ARG A 256 14.72 -1.49 -13.87
C ARG A 256 13.66 -1.61 -12.80
N LEU A 257 13.84 -1.06 -11.62
CA LEU A 257 12.92 -1.18 -10.50
C LEU A 257 12.75 0.21 -9.88
N GLU A 258 11.57 0.53 -9.38
CA GLU A 258 11.41 1.62 -8.40
C GLU A 258 12.07 1.21 -7.08
N THR A 259 13.41 1.18 -7.06
CA THR A 259 14.20 0.54 -6.02
C THR A 259 13.94 1.14 -4.65
N ASP A 260 13.81 2.47 -4.54
CA ASP A 260 13.55 3.12 -3.25
C ASP A 260 12.18 2.72 -2.65
N GLN A 261 11.14 2.57 -3.48
CA GLN A 261 9.83 2.10 -3.04
C GLN A 261 9.91 0.62 -2.63
N TYR A 262 10.59 -0.21 -3.43
CA TYR A 262 10.80 -1.62 -3.09
C TYR A 262 11.55 -1.79 -1.76
N LEU A 263 12.64 -1.04 -1.54
CA LEU A 263 13.42 -1.11 -0.30
C LEU A 263 12.58 -0.69 0.92
N ARG A 264 11.81 0.41 0.82
CA ARG A 264 10.87 0.82 1.88
C ARG A 264 9.80 -0.24 2.13
N SER A 265 9.31 -0.90 1.09
CA SER A 265 8.32 -1.96 1.18
C SER A 265 8.85 -3.20 1.93
N MET A 266 10.05 -3.67 1.58
CA MET A 266 10.70 -4.79 2.26
C MET A 266 11.11 -4.43 3.70
N ALA A 267 11.58 -3.20 3.94
CA ALA A 267 11.85 -2.70 5.29
C ALA A 267 10.60 -2.71 6.17
N MET A 268 9.45 -2.31 5.61
CA MET A 268 8.15 -2.37 6.31
C MET A 268 7.77 -3.81 6.64
N ASP A 269 7.93 -4.76 5.72
CA ASP A 269 7.69 -6.19 5.99
C ASP A 269 8.54 -6.72 7.13
N ASN A 270 9.84 -6.38 7.18
CA ASN A 270 10.73 -6.80 8.26
C ASN A 270 10.39 -6.11 9.59
N LEU A 271 10.03 -4.82 9.59
CA LEU A 271 9.68 -4.09 10.81
C LEU A 271 8.38 -4.60 11.44
N PHE A 272 7.34 -4.80 10.63
CA PHE A 272 6.04 -5.31 11.10
C PHE A 272 5.97 -6.85 11.17
N SER A 273 7.08 -7.54 10.89
CA SER A 273 7.18 -9.00 10.84
C SER A 273 6.06 -9.64 10.01
N ASN A 274 5.82 -9.07 8.83
CA ASN A 274 4.85 -9.56 7.86
C ASN A 274 5.48 -10.66 7.00
N LEU A 275 5.43 -11.89 7.51
CA LEU A 275 6.09 -13.04 6.89
C LEU A 275 5.23 -13.77 5.85
N ASP A 276 3.96 -13.40 5.68
CA ASP A 276 3.20 -13.83 4.49
C ASP A 276 3.41 -12.84 3.34
N ALA A 277 4.68 -12.63 3.00
CA ALA A 277 5.14 -11.71 1.99
C ALA A 277 6.43 -12.24 1.35
N TYR A 278 6.98 -11.48 0.38
CA TYR A 278 8.19 -11.90 -0.34
C TYR A 278 9.37 -12.25 0.58
N ILE A 279 9.56 -11.50 1.68
CA ILE A 279 10.66 -11.73 2.63
C ILE A 279 10.72 -13.18 3.19
N ASN A 280 9.59 -13.91 3.19
CA ASN A 280 9.52 -15.27 3.73
C ASN A 280 8.75 -16.27 2.87
N SER A 281 7.47 -16.02 2.53
CA SER A 281 6.62 -17.00 1.83
C SER A 281 6.59 -16.84 0.30
N ALA A 282 7.19 -15.77 -0.24
CA ALA A 282 7.17 -15.45 -1.68
C ALA A 282 5.75 -15.30 -2.27
N ARG A 283 4.85 -14.67 -1.50
CA ARG A 283 3.46 -14.40 -1.88
C ARG A 283 3.04 -12.97 -1.59
N ASN A 284 1.77 -12.67 -1.90
CA ASN A 284 1.06 -11.48 -1.48
C ASN A 284 1.73 -10.18 -1.98
N TYR A 285 2.11 -10.21 -3.25
CA TYR A 285 2.53 -9.03 -3.99
C TYR A 285 2.09 -9.11 -5.44
N TYR A 286 1.99 -7.95 -6.07
CA TYR A 286 1.98 -7.81 -7.52
C TYR A 286 3.26 -7.08 -7.92
N ILE A 287 3.70 -7.28 -9.15
CA ILE A 287 4.77 -6.52 -9.76
C ILE A 287 4.32 -6.03 -11.14
N TYR A 288 4.46 -4.74 -11.41
CA TYR A 288 3.97 -4.08 -12.62
C TYR A 288 5.12 -3.43 -13.39
N HIS A 289 5.25 -3.74 -14.68
CA HIS A 289 6.27 -3.15 -15.55
C HIS A 289 5.73 -1.90 -16.24
N HIS A 290 6.04 -0.72 -15.69
CA HIS A 290 5.50 0.53 -16.18
C HIS A 290 6.13 0.93 -17.52
N GLU A 291 5.30 1.15 -18.56
CA GLU A 291 5.79 1.40 -19.93
C GLU A 291 6.49 2.76 -20.07
N GLY A 292 5.96 3.78 -19.41
CA GLY A 292 6.52 5.13 -19.42
C GLY A 292 7.92 5.24 -18.82
N THR A 293 8.19 4.55 -17.70
CA THR A 293 9.49 4.59 -17.02
C THR A 293 10.42 3.44 -17.42
N GLY A 294 9.87 2.32 -17.90
CA GLY A 294 10.60 1.08 -18.12
C GLY A 294 11.01 0.37 -16.82
N ARG A 295 10.40 0.74 -15.69
CA ARG A 295 10.72 0.20 -14.35
C ARG A 295 9.59 -0.67 -13.82
N TRP A 296 9.98 -1.71 -13.09
CA TRP A 296 9.10 -2.53 -12.28
C TRP A 296 8.67 -1.77 -11.02
N ASN A 297 7.41 -1.92 -10.66
CA ASN A 297 6.79 -1.34 -9.47
C ASN A 297 6.32 -2.48 -8.59
N TRP A 298 6.67 -2.42 -7.30
CA TRP A 298 6.28 -3.43 -6.33
C TRP A 298 4.99 -3.01 -5.63
N ILE A 299 3.97 -3.87 -5.66
CA ILE A 299 2.65 -3.55 -5.11
C ILE A 299 2.30 -4.55 -4.02
N LYS A 300 1.96 -4.04 -2.84
CA LYS A 300 1.60 -4.85 -1.67
C LYS A 300 0.20 -5.44 -1.80
N TRP A 301 0.01 -6.63 -1.25
CA TRP A 301 -1.29 -7.33 -1.22
C TRP A 301 -1.42 -8.14 0.08
N ASP A 302 -2.65 -8.45 0.49
CA ASP A 302 -3.02 -9.38 1.58
C ASP A 302 -2.11 -9.27 2.84
N CYS A 303 -2.20 -8.12 3.53
CA CYS A 303 -1.35 -7.78 4.66
C CYS A 303 -2.02 -8.03 6.03
N ASN A 304 -3.02 -8.91 6.08
CA ASN A 304 -3.74 -9.27 7.30
C ASN A 304 -2.85 -9.99 8.33
N GLU A 305 -1.80 -10.71 7.88
CA GLU A 305 -0.86 -11.44 8.75
C GLU A 305 0.36 -10.59 9.22
N ALA A 306 0.30 -9.26 9.07
CA ALA A 306 1.27 -8.32 9.64
C ALA A 306 1.19 -8.24 11.19
N PHE A 307 2.04 -7.42 11.81
CA PHE A 307 2.16 -7.29 13.28
C PHE A 307 2.46 -8.63 13.96
N GLY A 308 3.36 -9.41 13.35
CA GLY A 308 3.78 -10.70 13.86
C GLY A 308 2.72 -11.80 13.82
N SER A 309 1.59 -11.61 13.13
CA SER A 309 0.47 -12.56 13.16
C SER A 309 0.61 -13.76 12.22
N TYR A 310 1.70 -13.83 11.45
CA TYR A 310 2.05 -15.01 10.65
C TYR A 310 2.40 -16.23 11.52
N GLN A 311 1.48 -17.19 11.58
CA GLN A 311 1.56 -18.36 12.48
C GLN A 311 2.65 -19.39 12.10
N GLY A 312 3.19 -19.33 10.88
CA GLY A 312 4.29 -20.20 10.46
C GLY A 312 5.63 -19.80 11.06
N GLY A 313 5.75 -18.58 11.59
CA GLY A 313 7.01 -17.96 11.97
C GLY A 313 8.03 -17.93 10.81
N PRO A 314 9.20 -17.32 11.02
CA PRO A 314 10.26 -17.32 10.03
C PRO A 314 10.90 -18.71 9.96
N MET A 315 11.25 -19.14 8.74
CA MET A 315 11.86 -20.45 8.47
C MET A 315 11.12 -21.66 9.09
N GLY A 316 9.79 -21.61 9.19
CA GLY A 316 8.99 -22.71 9.75
C GLY A 316 8.93 -22.77 11.28
N GLY A 317 9.07 -21.63 11.95
CA GLY A 317 8.72 -21.45 13.37
C GLY A 317 9.92 -21.31 14.31
N GLY A 318 11.11 -21.01 13.76
CA GLY A 318 12.38 -21.06 14.51
C GLY A 318 12.82 -19.76 15.18
N LEU A 319 12.31 -18.59 14.75
CA LEU A 319 12.71 -17.29 15.31
C LEU A 319 11.51 -16.54 15.89
N SER A 320 11.81 -15.58 16.76
CA SER A 320 10.83 -14.70 17.40
C SER A 320 10.27 -13.71 16.38
N MET A 321 8.94 -13.50 16.41
CA MET A 321 8.28 -12.50 15.57
C MET A 321 8.57 -11.07 16.05
N THR A 322 8.79 -10.86 17.35
CA THR A 322 9.09 -9.53 17.90
C THR A 322 10.58 -9.18 17.80
N GLU A 323 11.45 -10.19 17.70
CA GLU A 323 12.91 -10.03 17.56
C GLU A 323 13.40 -10.50 16.18
N LEU A 324 12.54 -10.45 15.16
CA LEU A 324 12.91 -10.77 13.78
C LEU A 324 14.08 -9.88 13.33
N ASP A 325 15.10 -10.46 12.70
CA ASP A 325 16.22 -9.69 12.18
C ASP A 325 15.72 -8.57 11.24
N LEU A 326 16.28 -7.35 11.35
CA LEU A 326 15.90 -6.24 10.48
C LEU A 326 16.30 -6.49 9.02
N HIS A 327 17.33 -7.30 8.81
CA HIS A 327 17.80 -7.76 7.49
C HIS A 327 17.27 -9.15 7.13
N TYR A 328 16.19 -9.59 7.79
CA TYR A 328 15.63 -10.92 7.54
C TYR A 328 15.29 -11.11 6.07
N VAL A 329 15.76 -12.23 5.53
CA VAL A 329 15.46 -12.73 4.20
C VAL A 329 15.48 -14.26 4.27
N ASN A 330 14.41 -14.91 3.84
CA ASN A 330 14.38 -16.36 3.70
C ASN A 330 15.19 -16.79 2.46
N ASN A 331 15.55 -18.07 2.37
CA ASN A 331 16.31 -18.58 1.23
C ASN A 331 15.50 -18.47 -0.08
N SER A 332 16.23 -18.43 -1.19
CA SER A 332 15.66 -18.34 -2.54
C SER A 332 14.89 -17.04 -2.72
N ARG A 333 15.48 -15.92 -2.29
CA ARG A 333 14.93 -14.57 -2.51
C ARG A 333 15.96 -13.72 -3.23
N PRO A 334 16.38 -14.08 -4.45
CA PRO A 334 17.56 -13.51 -5.09
C PRO A 334 17.53 -11.98 -5.15
N LEU A 335 16.39 -11.32 -5.38
CA LEU A 335 16.36 -9.85 -5.37
C LEU A 335 16.75 -9.27 -3.99
N LEU A 336 16.18 -9.80 -2.91
CA LEU A 336 16.44 -9.32 -1.56
C LEU A 336 17.79 -9.82 -1.02
N GLU A 337 18.17 -11.06 -1.32
CA GLU A 337 19.49 -11.63 -0.99
C GLU A 337 20.60 -10.74 -1.58
N ARG A 338 20.51 -10.38 -2.86
CA ARG A 338 21.46 -9.45 -3.53
C ARG A 338 21.54 -8.11 -2.81
N ILE A 339 20.40 -7.55 -2.41
CA ILE A 339 20.34 -6.27 -1.67
C ILE A 339 21.05 -6.38 -0.33
N MET A 340 20.92 -7.50 0.38
CA MET A 340 21.57 -7.72 1.67
C MET A 340 23.06 -8.06 1.54
N GLU A 341 23.50 -8.65 0.43
CA GLU A 341 24.89 -9.08 0.21
C GLU A 341 25.79 -7.99 -0.38
N ILE A 342 25.22 -7.01 -1.10
CA ILE A 342 25.97 -5.91 -1.73
C ILE A 342 25.99 -4.72 -0.77
N ASP A 343 27.18 -4.35 -0.27
CA ASP A 343 27.38 -3.28 0.73
C ASP A 343 26.61 -1.99 0.43
N GLY A 344 26.65 -1.49 -0.81
CA GLY A 344 25.96 -0.26 -1.19
C GLY A 344 24.43 -0.38 -1.21
N MET A 345 23.90 -1.58 -1.51
CA MET A 345 22.46 -1.84 -1.48
C MET A 345 21.95 -2.10 -0.06
N GLN A 346 22.74 -2.78 0.77
CA GLN A 346 22.43 -2.96 2.19
C GLN A 346 22.38 -1.60 2.90
N ALA A 347 23.29 -0.68 2.59
CA ALA A 347 23.25 0.68 3.12
C ALA A 347 21.96 1.44 2.73
N ARG A 348 21.48 1.29 1.49
CA ARG A 348 20.18 1.88 1.08
C ARG A 348 19.00 1.20 1.79
N PHE A 349 19.10 -0.09 2.09
CA PHE A 349 18.10 -0.80 2.87
C PHE A 349 18.09 -0.32 4.34
N ASP A 350 19.25 -0.06 4.94
CA ASP A 350 19.36 0.57 6.26
C ASP A 350 18.73 1.97 6.28
N ASP A 351 18.94 2.77 5.23
CA ASP A 351 18.27 4.06 5.08
C ASP A 351 16.74 3.91 5.00
N ALA A 352 16.24 2.86 4.33
CA ALA A 352 14.81 2.55 4.27
C ALA A 352 14.25 2.08 5.62
N LEU A 353 14.99 1.30 6.40
CA LEU A 353 14.64 0.97 7.79
C LEU A 353 14.58 2.23 8.64
N CYS A 354 15.61 3.08 8.58
CA CYS A 354 15.66 4.32 9.35
C CYS A 354 14.62 5.36 8.92
N TYR A 355 14.15 5.33 7.67
CA TYR A 355 13.01 6.11 7.24
C TYR A 355 11.76 5.78 8.06
N TRP A 356 11.43 4.49 8.20
CA TRP A 356 10.28 4.04 8.96
C TRP A 356 10.45 4.26 10.47
N ILE A 357 11.60 3.89 11.03
CA ILE A 357 11.90 3.97 12.48
C ILE A 357 11.81 5.42 12.99
N ASN A 358 12.23 6.39 12.18
CA ASN A 358 12.14 7.80 12.53
C ASN A 358 10.79 8.45 12.14
N GLY A 359 9.90 7.72 11.46
CA GLY A 359 8.61 8.17 10.98
C GLY A 359 7.47 7.35 11.56
N ASP A 360 6.71 6.70 10.67
CA ASP A 360 5.44 6.07 11.01
C ASP A 360 5.55 4.72 11.73
N PHE A 361 6.74 4.13 11.86
CA PHE A 361 6.95 2.94 12.70
C PHE A 361 7.11 3.35 14.17
N SER A 362 6.00 3.76 14.81
CA SER A 362 5.99 4.19 16.21
C SER A 362 4.70 3.81 16.92
N SER A 363 4.76 3.57 18.24
CA SER A 363 3.56 3.28 19.04
C SER A 363 2.54 4.41 19.00
N ALA A 364 2.99 5.67 18.89
CA ALA A 364 2.09 6.82 18.80
C ALA A 364 1.27 6.79 17.50
N LYS A 365 1.92 6.50 16.36
CA LYS A 365 1.23 6.41 15.07
C LYS A 365 0.26 5.23 15.02
N ILE A 366 0.66 4.06 15.51
CA ILE A 366 -0.25 2.90 15.56
C ILE A 366 -1.45 3.14 16.49
N GLN A 367 -1.24 3.80 17.64
CA GLN A 367 -2.34 4.19 18.53
C GLN A 367 -3.29 5.19 17.86
N GLU A 368 -2.77 6.15 17.09
CA GLU A 368 -3.61 7.10 16.35
C GLU A 368 -4.54 6.39 15.35
N GLU A 369 -4.03 5.43 14.58
CA GLU A 369 -4.86 4.67 13.64
C GLU A 369 -5.87 3.76 14.36
N ILE A 370 -5.49 3.16 15.50
CA ILE A 370 -6.42 2.40 16.35
C ILE A 370 -7.55 3.32 16.83
N ASP A 371 -7.24 4.50 17.38
CA ASP A 371 -8.23 5.45 17.90
C ASP A 371 -9.17 5.96 16.79
N ARG A 372 -8.63 6.11 15.57
CA ARG A 372 -9.38 6.53 14.38
C ARG A 372 -10.45 5.52 13.97
N TYR A 373 -10.13 4.22 13.97
CA TYR A 373 -11.03 3.19 13.44
C TYR A 373 -11.79 2.39 14.50
N TYR A 374 -11.28 2.24 15.71
CA TYR A 374 -11.85 1.34 16.71
C TYR A 374 -13.31 1.67 17.03
N GLU A 375 -13.62 2.93 17.37
CA GLU A 375 -14.99 3.35 17.69
C GLU A 375 -15.92 3.31 16.48
N LEU A 376 -15.38 3.48 15.27
CA LEU A 376 -16.14 3.36 14.02
C LEU A 376 -16.61 1.91 13.81
N ILE A 377 -15.73 0.93 14.00
CA ILE A 377 -16.01 -0.47 13.65
C ILE A 377 -16.65 -1.28 14.78
N LYS A 378 -16.38 -0.91 16.04
CA LYS A 378 -16.84 -1.63 17.24
C LYS A 378 -18.32 -2.05 17.22
N PRO A 379 -19.30 -1.18 16.91
CA PRO A 379 -20.70 -1.60 16.90
C PRO A 379 -20.99 -2.69 15.86
N TYR A 380 -20.30 -2.69 14.72
CA TYR A 380 -20.48 -3.67 13.65
C TYR A 380 -19.77 -4.99 13.97
N VAL A 381 -18.58 -4.93 14.57
CA VAL A 381 -17.89 -6.12 15.08
C VAL A 381 -18.76 -6.83 16.12
N TYR A 382 -19.39 -6.11 17.05
CA TYR A 382 -20.30 -6.72 18.02
C TYR A 382 -21.56 -7.32 17.38
N ALA A 383 -22.10 -6.67 16.34
CA ALA A 383 -23.28 -7.14 15.63
C ALA A 383 -23.00 -8.40 14.78
N ASP A 384 -21.75 -8.62 14.37
CA ASP A 384 -21.36 -9.81 13.61
C ASP A 384 -21.45 -11.09 14.47
N GLU A 385 -22.50 -11.87 14.25
CA GLU A 385 -22.70 -13.17 14.90
C GLU A 385 -21.86 -14.31 14.25
N ASN A 386 -21.27 -14.07 13.07
CA ASN A 386 -20.50 -15.05 12.31
C ASN A 386 -18.97 -14.81 12.37
N LYS A 387 -18.50 -13.82 13.14
CA LYS A 387 -17.07 -13.54 13.34
C LYS A 387 -16.36 -14.70 14.05
N MET A 388 -15.06 -14.82 13.77
CA MET A 388 -14.23 -15.92 14.30
C MET A 388 -13.81 -15.70 15.76
N TYR A 389 -13.77 -14.45 16.21
CA TYR A 389 -13.23 -14.04 17.50
C TYR A 389 -14.33 -13.40 18.36
N THR A 390 -14.28 -13.66 19.67
CA THR A 390 -15.23 -13.06 20.63
C THR A 390 -15.00 -11.56 20.77
N ASP A 391 -16.01 -10.83 21.23
CA ASP A 391 -15.89 -9.39 21.51
C ASP A 391 -14.73 -9.09 22.48
N ILE A 392 -14.53 -9.94 23.49
CA ILE A 392 -13.41 -9.83 24.44
C ILE A 392 -12.06 -10.02 23.73
N GLN A 393 -11.97 -10.94 22.76
CA GLN A 393 -10.73 -11.13 21.99
C GLN A 393 -10.47 -9.94 21.05
N PHE A 394 -11.50 -9.38 20.43
CA PHE A 394 -11.39 -8.14 19.65
C PHE A 394 -10.85 -6.99 20.51
N GLU A 395 -11.38 -6.79 21.72
CA GLU A 395 -10.92 -5.74 22.63
C GLU A 395 -9.51 -5.98 23.16
N ASN A 396 -9.25 -7.19 23.67
CA ASN A 396 -7.96 -7.50 24.29
C ASN A 396 -6.83 -7.49 23.24
N ASN A 397 -7.07 -7.99 22.03
CA ASN A 397 -6.01 -8.13 21.02
C ASN A 397 -5.55 -6.80 20.40
N ILE A 398 -6.12 -5.67 20.82
CA ILE A 398 -5.56 -4.36 20.54
C ILE A 398 -4.31 -4.14 21.38
N TYR A 399 -4.34 -4.52 22.66
CA TYR A 399 -3.29 -4.19 23.64
C TYR A 399 -2.49 -5.38 24.14
N GLU A 400 -3.03 -6.59 24.03
CA GLU A 400 -2.47 -7.79 24.63
C GLU A 400 -2.47 -8.96 23.65
N ASP A 401 -1.49 -9.84 23.81
CA ASP A 401 -1.45 -11.10 23.08
C ASP A 401 -2.61 -11.99 23.53
N ILE A 402 -3.27 -12.63 22.57
CA ILE A 402 -4.29 -13.64 22.87
C ILE A 402 -3.78 -15.02 22.43
N THR A 403 -4.22 -16.05 23.13
CA THR A 403 -3.97 -17.44 22.71
C THR A 403 -5.24 -18.06 22.16
N THR A 404 -5.18 -18.57 20.94
CA THR A 404 -6.28 -19.30 20.30
C THR A 404 -6.00 -20.80 20.34
N GLY A 405 -7.04 -21.62 20.50
CA GLY A 405 -6.91 -23.08 20.60
C GLY A 405 -6.29 -23.72 19.34
N GLY A 406 -5.63 -24.88 19.49
CA GLY A 406 -4.79 -25.49 18.45
C GLY A 406 -5.51 -25.90 17.16
N GLY A 407 -4.89 -25.57 16.02
CA GLY A 407 -5.34 -25.84 14.64
C GLY A 407 -4.69 -24.83 13.67
N PRO A 408 -5.01 -24.82 12.36
CA PRO A 408 -4.48 -23.86 11.36
C PRO A 408 -4.86 -22.37 11.56
N GLY A 409 -5.33 -22.01 12.76
CA GLY A 409 -5.61 -20.66 13.25
C GLY A 409 -5.33 -20.52 14.75
N GLY A 410 -4.66 -21.51 15.35
CA GLY A 410 -4.33 -21.60 16.76
C GLY A 410 -2.91 -21.15 17.06
N GLY A 411 -2.67 -20.60 18.25
CA GLY A 411 -1.36 -20.10 18.67
C GLY A 411 -1.45 -18.76 19.38
N THR A 412 -0.31 -18.10 19.54
CA THR A 412 -0.27 -16.72 20.02
C THR A 412 -0.57 -15.80 18.85
N ILE A 413 -1.61 -14.97 19.00
CA ILE A 413 -1.86 -13.84 18.12
C ILE A 413 -1.43 -12.61 18.91
N PHE A 414 -0.36 -11.95 18.45
CA PHE A 414 0.16 -10.78 19.14
C PHE A 414 -0.86 -9.66 19.16
N GLY A 415 -0.94 -8.91 20.25
CA GLY A 415 -1.70 -7.67 20.28
C GLY A 415 -1.04 -6.61 19.39
N LEU A 416 -1.81 -5.69 18.81
CA LEU A 416 -1.22 -4.62 17.98
C LEU A 416 -0.20 -3.81 18.77
N MET A 417 -0.59 -3.31 19.96
CA MET A 417 0.29 -2.50 20.79
C MET A 417 1.35 -3.33 21.51
N SER A 418 1.04 -4.53 21.99
CA SER A 418 2.06 -5.41 22.61
C SER A 418 3.14 -5.84 21.61
N PHE A 419 2.77 -6.11 20.35
CA PHE A 419 3.75 -6.33 19.27
C PHE A 419 4.61 -5.10 19.07
N MET A 420 4.00 -3.92 18.90
CA MET A 420 4.73 -2.68 18.64
C MET A 420 5.71 -2.32 19.76
N GLU A 421 5.30 -2.44 21.02
CA GLU A 421 6.18 -2.21 22.18
C GLU A 421 7.39 -3.15 22.15
N ALA A 422 7.16 -4.46 22.04
CA ALA A 422 8.24 -5.44 22.00
C ALA A 422 9.16 -5.29 20.78
N ARG A 423 8.58 -4.89 19.64
CA ARG A 423 9.33 -4.72 18.39
C ARG A 423 10.19 -3.46 18.42
N LEU A 424 9.69 -2.35 18.96
CA LEU A 424 10.46 -1.12 19.13
C LEU A 424 11.62 -1.31 20.11
N ASP A 425 11.41 -2.04 21.21
CA ASP A 425 12.47 -2.39 22.16
C ASP A 425 13.61 -3.17 21.48
N PHE A 426 13.28 -4.09 20.56
CA PHE A 426 14.28 -4.81 19.78
C PHE A 426 15.01 -3.88 18.80
N VAL A 427 14.27 -3.04 18.08
CA VAL A 427 14.81 -2.16 17.04
C VAL A 427 15.78 -1.13 17.60
N GLU A 428 15.53 -0.57 18.78
CA GLU A 428 16.41 0.41 19.44
C GLU A 428 17.84 -0.12 19.64
N GLY A 429 17.98 -1.43 19.85
CA GLY A 429 19.28 -2.10 20.00
C GLY A 429 19.89 -2.64 18.71
N ALA A 430 19.11 -2.74 17.62
CA ALA A 430 19.48 -3.44 16.40
C ALA A 430 20.05 -2.51 15.31
N LEU A 431 19.57 -1.27 15.20
CA LEU A 431 20.04 -0.31 14.19
C LEU A 431 20.11 1.12 14.76
N ASP A 432 21.26 1.78 14.60
CA ASP A 432 21.43 3.17 15.04
C ASP A 432 21.00 4.16 13.95
N CYS A 433 19.75 4.60 14.04
CA CYS A 433 19.19 5.60 13.14
C CYS A 433 19.43 7.06 13.60
N THR A 434 20.23 7.31 14.64
CA THR A 434 20.45 8.66 15.18
C THR A 434 21.14 9.62 14.21
N ALA A 435 21.91 9.09 13.25
CA ALA A 435 22.49 9.89 12.16
C ALA A 435 21.43 10.42 11.17
N VAL A 436 20.25 9.81 11.14
CA VAL A 436 19.08 10.21 10.33
C VAL A 436 18.14 11.13 11.14
N VAL A 437 18.36 11.25 12.47
CA VAL A 437 17.61 12.14 13.39
C VAL A 437 18.10 13.58 13.26
N ALA A 438 17.75 14.19 12.14
CA ALA A 438 17.46 15.60 12.10
C ALA A 438 16.44 15.81 11.00
N ILE A 439 15.15 15.69 11.34
CA ILE A 439 14.15 16.75 11.12
C ILE A 439 12.73 16.19 11.37
N ASP A 440 12.04 16.89 12.27
CA ASP A 440 10.62 16.77 12.59
C ASP A 440 9.81 17.08 11.32
N GLU A 441 9.19 16.06 10.71
CA GLU A 441 8.17 16.24 9.69
C GLU A 441 6.91 16.77 10.37
N SER A 442 6.83 18.09 10.53
CA SER A 442 5.60 18.72 10.99
C SER A 442 4.52 18.54 9.93
N SER A 443 3.63 17.59 10.19
CA SER A 443 2.28 17.38 9.64
C SER A 443 1.71 18.54 8.82
N ALA A 444 1.97 18.52 7.51
CA ALA A 444 1.18 19.21 6.49
C ALA A 444 1.45 18.60 5.10
N HIS A 445 1.18 17.29 4.95
CA HIS A 445 1.45 16.52 3.72
C HIS A 445 0.81 17.11 2.44
N ASP A 446 -0.23 17.94 2.54
CA ASP A 446 -0.85 18.59 1.38
C ASP A 446 -0.18 19.92 0.92
N ALA A 447 0.75 20.46 1.70
CA ALA A 447 1.16 21.86 1.58
C ALA A 447 2.64 22.08 1.24
N PHE A 448 3.53 21.14 1.57
CA PHE A 448 4.97 21.28 1.39
C PHE A 448 5.62 19.97 0.91
N PHE A 449 5.80 19.82 -0.39
CA PHE A 449 6.45 18.65 -0.99
C PHE A 449 7.29 19.05 -2.20
N CYS A 450 8.16 18.16 -2.67
CA CYS A 450 8.98 18.40 -3.84
C CYS A 450 8.89 17.25 -4.86
N ARG A 451 8.86 17.58 -6.16
CA ARG A 451 8.74 16.60 -7.25
C ARG A 451 9.47 17.03 -8.53
N PRO A 452 10.02 16.13 -9.35
CA PRO A 452 10.21 14.71 -9.02
C PRO A 452 11.15 14.56 -7.81
N ASN A 453 11.06 13.45 -7.11
CA ASN A 453 11.95 13.14 -5.99
C ASN A 453 12.10 11.61 -5.93
N PRO A 454 13.21 11.03 -6.44
CA PRO A 454 14.48 11.69 -6.77
C PRO A 454 14.44 12.65 -7.97
N ALA A 455 15.34 13.64 -8.00
CA ALA A 455 15.47 14.61 -9.10
C ALA A 455 16.90 14.78 -9.60
N GLY A 456 17.04 14.97 -10.92
CA GLY A 456 18.33 15.15 -11.58
C GLY A 456 18.84 16.59 -11.62
N GLN A 457 18.09 17.47 -12.28
CA GLN A 457 18.55 18.84 -12.55
C GLN A 457 17.63 19.90 -11.97
N VAL A 458 16.34 19.61 -11.88
CA VAL A 458 15.34 20.54 -11.37
C VAL A 458 14.35 19.80 -10.49
N VAL A 459 13.88 20.48 -9.46
CA VAL A 459 12.79 20.01 -8.60
C VAL A 459 11.74 21.11 -8.47
N TRP A 460 10.47 20.76 -8.58
CA TRP A 460 9.34 21.62 -8.24
C TRP A 460 9.06 21.51 -6.74
N VAL A 461 9.13 22.62 -6.02
CA VAL A 461 8.79 22.71 -4.59
C VAL A 461 7.42 23.37 -4.44
N GLN A 462 6.44 22.61 -3.96
CA GLN A 462 5.10 23.09 -3.66
C GLN A 462 5.07 23.76 -2.28
N THR A 463 4.41 24.91 -2.19
CA THR A 463 4.13 25.63 -0.93
C THR A 463 2.70 26.18 -0.97
N ILE A 464 2.12 26.54 0.18
CA ILE A 464 0.80 27.22 0.24
C ILE A 464 0.91 28.65 -0.30
N GLU A 465 1.97 29.37 0.09
CA GLU A 465 2.29 30.71 -0.40
C GLU A 465 3.72 30.74 -0.95
N PRO A 466 4.01 31.56 -1.98
CA PRO A 466 5.38 31.68 -2.50
C PRO A 466 6.34 32.14 -1.41
N GLU A 467 7.29 31.28 -1.07
CA GLU A 467 8.24 31.51 0.01
C GLU A 467 9.64 31.05 -0.37
N ARG A 468 10.61 31.35 0.48
CA ARG A 468 11.99 30.97 0.26
C ARG A 468 12.22 29.56 0.80
N ILE A 469 12.92 28.77 0.00
CA ILE A 469 13.34 27.41 0.31
C ILE A 469 14.84 27.42 0.54
N THR A 470 15.27 26.80 1.64
CA THR A 470 16.67 26.58 1.96
C THR A 470 16.95 25.10 1.92
N VAL A 471 17.95 24.69 1.14
CA VAL A 471 18.40 23.31 1.02
C VAL A 471 19.62 23.10 1.90
N PHE A 472 19.58 22.05 2.72
CA PHE A 472 20.66 21.63 3.60
C PHE A 472 21.17 20.26 3.17
N ASP A 473 22.48 20.05 3.31
CA ASP A 473 23.04 18.69 3.29
C ASP A 473 22.73 17.95 4.61
N LEU A 474 23.03 16.66 4.67
CA LEU A 474 22.83 15.83 5.87
C LEU A 474 23.67 16.27 7.08
N LYS A 475 24.66 17.16 6.90
CA LYS A 475 25.45 17.74 8.00
C LYS A 475 24.83 19.03 8.53
N GLY A 476 23.65 19.42 8.01
CA GLY A 476 22.97 20.65 8.35
C GLY A 476 23.61 21.90 7.76
N GLN A 477 24.52 21.76 6.78
CA GLN A 477 25.10 22.89 6.08
C GLN A 477 24.16 23.34 4.96
N GLN A 478 23.85 24.64 4.91
CA GLN A 478 23.12 25.21 3.80
C GLN A 478 23.94 25.10 2.50
N VAL A 479 23.37 24.47 1.48
CA VAL A 479 23.99 24.24 0.17
C VAL A 479 23.32 25.01 -0.96
N LEU A 480 22.02 25.29 -0.87
CA LEU A 480 21.26 26.03 -1.88
C LEU A 480 20.15 26.85 -1.21
N GLN A 481 19.75 27.96 -1.84
CA GLN A 481 18.58 28.73 -1.44
C GLN A 481 17.87 29.26 -2.69
N ALA A 482 16.56 29.06 -2.76
CA ALA A 482 15.74 29.42 -3.92
C ALA A 482 14.35 29.90 -3.48
N ALA A 483 13.56 30.44 -4.41
CA ALA A 483 12.12 30.61 -4.20
C ALA A 483 11.40 29.28 -4.47
N SER A 484 10.27 29.05 -3.82
CA SER A 484 9.36 27.93 -4.10
C SER A 484 8.93 27.93 -5.58
N GLY A 485 8.62 26.74 -6.11
CA GLY A 485 8.42 26.50 -7.53
C GLY A 485 9.58 25.70 -8.13
N TRP A 486 9.96 25.98 -9.40
CA TRP A 486 11.06 25.26 -10.05
C TRP A 486 12.41 25.72 -9.49
N VAL A 487 13.10 24.82 -8.82
CA VAL A 487 14.42 24.99 -8.22
C VAL A 487 15.46 24.22 -9.04
N ASP A 488 16.48 24.92 -9.52
CA ASP A 488 17.64 24.31 -10.17
C ASP A 488 18.58 23.71 -9.12
N ILE A 489 18.75 22.39 -9.19
CA ILE A 489 19.56 21.58 -8.27
C ILE A 489 20.76 20.95 -8.99
N SER A 490 21.03 21.30 -10.24
CA SER A 490 22.10 20.71 -11.06
C SER A 490 23.51 20.86 -10.45
N ALA A 491 23.69 21.84 -9.57
CA ALA A 491 24.93 22.08 -8.84
C ALA A 491 25.12 21.19 -7.61
N LEU A 492 24.06 20.51 -7.14
CA LEU A 492 24.13 19.62 -5.99
C LEU A 492 24.80 18.28 -6.41
N PRO A 493 25.74 17.76 -5.61
CA PRO A 493 26.18 16.37 -5.72
C PRO A 493 25.02 15.38 -5.55
N GLU A 494 25.19 14.15 -6.04
CA GLU A 494 24.27 13.06 -5.71
C GLU A 494 24.19 12.85 -4.19
N GLY A 495 22.99 12.55 -3.69
CA GLY A 495 22.75 12.29 -2.28
C GLY A 495 21.45 12.91 -1.76
N LEU A 496 21.20 12.71 -0.47
CA LEU A 496 20.04 13.23 0.24
C LEU A 496 20.27 14.66 0.75
N TYR A 497 19.23 15.47 0.59
CA TYR A 497 19.16 16.85 1.05
C TYR A 497 17.84 17.10 1.77
N ILE A 498 17.82 18.15 2.60
CA ILE A 498 16.62 18.61 3.26
C ILE A 498 16.23 19.99 2.76
N LEU A 499 15.01 20.12 2.27
CA LEU A 499 14.39 21.40 1.94
C LEU A 499 13.66 21.90 3.16
N ARG A 500 13.86 23.17 3.50
CA ARG A 500 13.14 23.86 4.56
C ARG A 500 12.57 25.18 4.05
N SER A 501 11.30 25.43 4.33
CA SER A 501 10.67 26.72 4.06
C SER A 501 10.98 27.77 5.14
N ASP A 502 10.77 29.05 4.83
CA ASP A 502 10.80 30.12 5.83
C ASP A 502 9.68 29.95 6.90
N SER A 503 8.56 29.30 6.55
CA SER A 503 7.49 28.93 7.48
C SER A 503 7.84 27.77 8.42
N GLY A 504 8.98 27.09 8.21
CA GLY A 504 9.48 26.01 9.07
C GLY A 504 9.13 24.60 8.61
N ASN A 505 8.37 24.44 7.53
CA ASN A 505 8.06 23.14 6.95
C ASN A 505 9.30 22.52 6.33
N THR A 506 9.36 21.20 6.29
CA THR A 506 10.50 20.46 5.75
C THR A 506 10.07 19.30 4.87
N THR A 507 10.89 18.97 3.88
CA THR A 507 10.72 17.80 3.00
C THR A 507 12.10 17.32 2.53
N ARG A 508 12.22 16.07 2.11
CA ARG A 508 13.48 15.48 1.66
C ARG A 508 13.61 15.62 0.15
N LEU A 509 14.84 15.73 -0.35
CA LEU A 509 15.18 15.70 -1.77
C LEU A 509 16.33 14.72 -1.98
N SER A 510 16.10 13.68 -2.77
CA SER A 510 17.14 12.81 -3.30
C SER A 510 17.62 13.38 -4.64
N VAL A 511 18.90 13.72 -4.74
CA VAL A 511 19.53 14.16 -5.99
C VAL A 511 20.23 12.96 -6.62
N VAL A 512 19.86 12.65 -7.85
CA VAL A 512 20.43 11.57 -8.68
C VAL A 512 21.04 12.17 -9.95
N ARG A 513 21.93 11.47 -10.67
CA ARG A 513 22.49 11.97 -11.94
C ARG A 513 22.44 10.97 -13.06
#